data_AF-A0A7S2ATN3-F1
#
_entry.id   AF-A0A7S2ATN3-F1
#
_cell.length_a   1.000
_cell.length_b   1.000
_cell.length_c   1.000
_cell.angle_alpha   90.00
_cell.angle_beta   90.00
_cell.angle_gamma   90.00
#
_symmetry.space_group_name_H-M   'P 1'
#
loop_
_entity.id
_entity.type
_entity.pdbx_description
1 polymer ?
#
loop_
_entity_poly.entity_id
_entity_poly.type
_entity_poly.pdbx_seq_one_letter_code
_entity_poly.pdbx_strand_id
1 'polypeptide(L)'
;TRSLSSCSRSCRGLHTNGLLRTQGARRRFCASASRANAPPSYPMTFLSNCEAITRLAGNQNGTDLDDATKQIIQKQIEQVEACCERGNAVANVPIDDGTYELVYSSSTNTSAGKLGPFVGEVLQVFPSPDDEEVRALAEQANSKSDKPVNVERTYRNIVNLFGGLLTVSLDAVLTVRDAETIDVYFVQTTFSLNRGAIPVTRQPFDPLRGGYWKCSVNESGWRVLTANTGNVFVLKNKNV
;
A
#
# COMPACT_ATOMS: atom_id res chain seq x y z
N THR A 1 -21.56 29.13 -46.69
CA THR A 1 -22.94 29.65 -46.67
C THR A 1 -23.90 28.56 -46.22
N ARG A 2 -24.37 28.66 -44.96
CA ARG A 2 -25.56 28.04 -44.32
C ARG A 2 -25.37 28.24 -42.81
N SER A 3 -25.71 29.42 -42.29
CA SER A 3 -27.05 29.84 -41.81
C SER A 3 -27.30 29.33 -40.38
N LEU A 4 -26.89 30.17 -39.42
CA LEU A 4 -27.30 30.17 -38.02
C LEU A 4 -28.69 30.83 -37.90
N SER A 5 -29.61 30.21 -37.17
CA SER A 5 -30.88 30.79 -36.73
C SER A 5 -31.30 30.05 -35.45
N SER A 6 -31.86 30.62 -34.39
CA SER A 6 -32.19 32.00 -34.06
C SER A 6 -32.43 32.00 -32.55
N CYS A 7 -31.99 33.07 -31.89
CA CYS A 7 -32.31 33.37 -30.50
C CYS A 7 -33.29 34.55 -30.53
N SER A 8 -34.41 34.43 -29.81
CA SER A 8 -35.15 35.51 -29.14
C SER A 8 -36.64 35.18 -29.04
N ARG A 9 -37.19 35.25 -27.83
CA ARG A 9 -38.45 35.95 -27.57
C ARG A 9 -38.59 36.23 -26.08
N SER A 10 -38.56 37.52 -25.78
CA SER A 10 -38.99 38.18 -24.56
C SER A 10 -40.52 38.15 -24.45
N CYS A 11 -41.06 37.95 -23.24
CA CYS A 11 -42.32 38.57 -22.80
C CYS A 11 -42.29 38.81 -21.27
N ARG A 12 -42.45 40.09 -20.90
CA ARG A 12 -43.03 40.61 -19.64
C ARG A 12 -44.47 40.03 -19.52
N GLY A 13 -45.16 39.87 -18.40
CA GLY A 13 -45.14 40.39 -17.04
C GLY A 13 -46.60 40.36 -16.52
N LEU A 14 -46.79 40.50 -15.21
CA LEU A 14 -48.03 40.82 -14.46
C LEU A 14 -48.96 39.69 -13.95
N HIS A 15 -48.79 39.43 -12.64
CA HIS A 15 -49.79 39.40 -11.56
C HIS A 15 -51.20 38.81 -11.77
N THR A 16 -51.52 37.77 -10.99
CA THR A 16 -52.75 37.69 -10.18
C THR A 16 -52.51 36.91 -8.88
N ASN A 17 -53.04 37.44 -7.78
CA ASN A 17 -53.12 36.82 -6.46
C ASN A 17 -54.16 35.70 -6.45
N GLY A 18 -53.84 34.57 -5.84
CA GLY A 18 -54.78 33.46 -5.63
C GLY A 18 -54.35 32.60 -4.45
N LEU A 19 -54.76 33.01 -3.25
CA LEU A 19 -54.76 32.20 -2.04
C LEU A 19 -55.58 30.92 -2.29
N LEU A 20 -54.94 29.75 -2.21
CA LEU A 20 -55.59 28.52 -1.81
C LEU A 20 -54.58 27.56 -1.19
N ARG A 21 -54.92 27.19 0.03
CA ARG A 21 -54.16 26.46 1.03
C ARG A 21 -54.43 24.97 0.81
N THR A 22 -53.44 24.20 0.38
CA THR A 22 -53.46 22.73 0.49
C THR A 22 -52.07 22.21 0.84
N GLN A 23 -52.09 21.22 1.73
CA GLN A 23 -50.97 20.64 2.45
C GLN A 23 -49.94 20.00 1.50
N GLY A 24 -48.66 20.25 1.75
CA GLY A 24 -47.57 19.63 0.98
C GLY A 24 -46.23 19.75 1.69
N ALA A 25 -45.81 18.63 2.30
CA ALA A 25 -44.44 18.25 2.64
C ALA A 25 -43.46 19.34 3.14
N ARG A 26 -43.30 19.41 4.47
CA ARG A 26 -42.07 19.92 5.11
C ARG A 26 -40.88 19.12 4.58
N ARG A 27 -40.14 19.66 3.62
CA ARG A 27 -38.77 19.20 3.31
C ARG A 27 -37.91 19.49 4.53
N ARG A 28 -37.73 18.48 5.39
CA ARG A 28 -36.64 18.46 6.36
C ARG A 28 -35.36 18.47 5.53
N PHE A 29 -34.62 19.58 5.60
CA PHE A 29 -33.18 19.51 5.40
C PHE A 29 -32.66 18.61 6.51
N CYS A 30 -32.50 17.31 6.20
CA CYS A 30 -31.59 16.49 6.96
C CYS A 30 -30.21 17.09 6.69
N ALA A 31 -29.69 17.82 7.69
CA ALA A 31 -28.27 18.01 7.80
C ALA A 31 -27.66 16.60 7.79
N SER A 32 -27.07 16.23 6.65
CA SER A 32 -26.15 15.12 6.58
C SER A 32 -25.00 15.50 7.48
N ALA A 33 -25.11 15.17 8.76
CA ALA A 33 -23.97 15.15 9.65
C ALA A 33 -22.98 14.21 8.98
N SER A 34 -21.92 14.77 8.41
CA SER A 34 -20.71 14.03 8.06
C SER A 34 -20.35 13.24 9.31
N ARG A 35 -20.61 11.93 9.29
CA ARG A 35 -20.00 11.01 10.24
C ARG A 35 -18.51 11.20 10.02
N ALA A 36 -17.88 11.95 10.90
CA ALA A 36 -16.47 11.75 11.17
C ALA A 36 -16.35 10.27 11.50
N ASN A 37 -15.78 9.48 10.58
CA ASN A 37 -15.40 8.11 10.84
C ASN A 37 -14.41 8.19 12.00
N ALA A 38 -14.88 7.93 13.21
CA ALA A 38 -13.98 7.64 14.32
C ALA A 38 -13.12 6.45 13.84
N PRO A 39 -11.79 6.49 14.05
CA PRO A 39 -10.96 5.33 13.76
C PRO A 39 -11.56 4.13 14.51
N PRO A 40 -11.61 2.94 13.89
CA PRO A 40 -12.17 1.78 14.56
C PRO A 40 -11.43 1.58 15.89
N SER A 41 -12.17 1.38 16.98
CA SER A 41 -11.54 1.11 18.27
C SER A 41 -11.03 -0.33 18.24
N TYR A 42 -9.74 -0.51 18.01
CA TYR A 42 -9.15 -1.84 17.99
C TYR A 42 -9.08 -2.43 19.40
N PRO A 43 -9.16 -3.77 19.51
CA PRO A 43 -8.82 -4.45 20.74
C PRO A 43 -7.40 -4.02 21.15
N MET A 44 -7.18 -3.65 22.41
CA MET A 44 -5.84 -3.38 22.97
C MET A 44 -4.85 -4.52 22.69
N THR A 45 -5.35 -5.74 22.48
CA THR A 45 -4.56 -6.92 22.12
C THR A 45 -3.91 -6.83 20.74
N PHE A 46 -4.51 -6.14 19.76
CA PHE A 46 -3.91 -5.99 18.43
C PHE A 46 -2.60 -5.23 18.50
N LEU A 47 -2.63 -4.00 19.05
CA LEU A 47 -1.45 -3.16 19.17
C LEU A 47 -0.39 -3.80 20.07
N SER A 48 -0.81 -4.41 21.19
CA SER A 48 0.10 -5.13 22.09
C SER A 48 0.85 -6.27 21.38
N ASN A 49 0.19 -6.99 20.47
CA ASN A 49 0.83 -8.09 19.73
C ASN A 49 1.77 -7.55 18.65
N CYS A 50 1.40 -6.48 17.95
CA CYS A 50 2.28 -5.79 17.01
C CYS A 50 3.57 -5.27 17.69
N GLU A 51 3.45 -4.64 18.85
CA GLU A 51 4.60 -4.19 19.64
C GLU A 51 5.46 -5.35 20.14
N ALA A 52 4.83 -6.47 20.53
CA ALA A 52 5.55 -7.68 20.89
C ALA A 52 6.37 -8.23 19.72
N ILE A 53 5.81 -8.24 18.50
CA ILE A 53 6.53 -8.63 17.28
C ILE A 53 7.76 -7.74 17.07
N THR A 54 7.61 -6.41 17.15
CA THR A 54 8.75 -5.48 17.00
C THR A 54 9.85 -5.74 18.02
N ARG A 55 9.47 -5.89 19.29
CA ARG A 55 10.44 -6.13 20.37
C ARG A 55 11.18 -7.45 20.19
N LEU A 56 10.49 -8.51 19.75
CA LEU A 56 11.09 -9.83 19.55
C LEU A 56 11.95 -9.88 18.28
N ALA A 57 11.55 -9.21 17.20
CA ALA A 57 12.26 -9.18 15.93
C ALA A 57 13.58 -8.39 15.98
N GLY A 58 13.69 -7.44 16.91
CA GLY A 58 14.89 -6.62 17.11
C GLY A 58 15.24 -5.81 15.85
N ASN A 59 16.54 -5.51 15.71
CA ASN A 59 17.03 -4.61 14.66
C ASN A 59 17.42 -5.33 13.35
N GLN A 60 17.28 -6.65 13.30
CA GLN A 60 17.63 -7.47 12.13
C GLN A 60 16.40 -8.09 11.46
N ASN A 61 15.21 -7.57 11.79
CA ASN A 61 13.93 -7.97 11.18
C ASN A 61 13.68 -9.50 11.27
N GLY A 62 14.18 -10.16 12.32
CA GLY A 62 13.98 -11.59 12.57
C GLY A 62 15.01 -12.56 11.97
N THR A 63 16.03 -12.10 11.24
CA THR A 63 16.97 -13.01 10.56
C THR A 63 17.94 -13.74 11.50
N ASP A 64 18.23 -13.15 12.66
CA ASP A 64 19.15 -13.66 13.68
C ASP A 64 18.45 -14.47 14.78
N LEU A 65 17.13 -14.64 14.67
CA LEU A 65 16.34 -15.32 15.69
C LEU A 65 16.44 -16.84 15.61
N ASP A 66 16.42 -17.48 16.78
CA ASP A 66 16.24 -18.92 16.92
C ASP A 66 14.79 -19.36 16.59
N ASP A 67 14.62 -20.67 16.38
CA ASP A 67 13.32 -21.24 15.99
C ASP A 67 12.26 -21.07 17.08
N ALA A 68 12.66 -21.07 18.36
CA ALA A 68 11.74 -20.87 19.47
C ALA A 68 11.14 -19.45 19.43
N THR A 69 11.96 -18.43 19.20
CA THR A 69 11.52 -17.04 19.11
C THR A 69 10.69 -16.82 17.86
N LYS A 70 11.07 -17.41 16.72
CA LYS A 70 10.26 -17.39 15.49
C LYS A 70 8.88 -17.99 15.71
N GLN A 71 8.75 -19.09 16.44
CA GLN A 71 7.45 -19.67 16.79
C GLN A 71 6.62 -18.76 17.70
N ILE A 72 7.25 -18.03 18.63
CA ILE A 72 6.53 -17.04 19.46
C ILE A 72 5.99 -15.91 18.56
N ILE A 73 6.83 -15.35 17.67
CA ILE A 73 6.40 -14.31 16.72
C ILE A 73 5.27 -14.81 15.83
N GLN A 74 5.37 -16.04 15.31
CA GLN A 74 4.31 -16.63 14.49
C GLN A 74 2.97 -16.68 15.22
N LYS A 75 2.95 -17.09 16.50
CA LYS A 75 1.74 -17.05 17.33
C LYS A 75 1.21 -15.63 17.53
N GLN A 76 2.08 -14.63 17.62
CA GLN A 76 1.64 -13.23 17.71
C GLN A 76 0.99 -12.77 16.40
N ILE A 77 1.57 -13.13 15.25
CA ILE A 77 1.00 -12.82 13.93
C ILE A 77 -0.38 -13.45 13.78
N GLU A 78 -0.55 -14.73 14.13
CA GLU A 78 -1.86 -15.40 14.12
C GLU A 78 -2.90 -14.69 14.98
N GLN A 79 -2.50 -14.16 16.14
CA GLN A 79 -3.40 -13.39 16.99
C GLN A 79 -3.75 -12.02 16.41
N VAL A 80 -2.81 -11.35 15.73
CA VAL A 80 -3.03 -10.09 15.01
C VAL A 80 -4.04 -10.32 13.87
N GLU A 81 -3.82 -11.35 13.05
CA GLU A 81 -4.72 -11.76 11.97
C GLU A 81 -6.12 -12.07 12.49
N ALA A 82 -6.23 -12.87 13.55
CA ALA A 82 -7.51 -13.19 14.18
C ALA A 82 -8.25 -11.97 14.76
N CYS A 83 -7.54 -10.89 15.13
CA CYS A 83 -8.19 -9.65 15.54
C CYS A 83 -8.82 -8.91 14.35
N CYS A 84 -8.15 -8.92 13.19
CA CYS A 84 -8.66 -8.29 11.96
C CYS A 84 -9.84 -9.05 11.37
N GLU A 85 -9.79 -10.38 11.33
CA GLU A 85 -10.90 -11.23 10.85
C GLU A 85 -12.18 -11.00 11.66
N ARG A 86 -12.07 -10.85 12.99
CA ARG A 86 -13.21 -10.60 13.88
C ARG A 86 -13.79 -9.18 13.78
N GLY A 87 -13.04 -8.24 13.22
CA GLY A 87 -13.40 -6.82 13.15
C GLY A 87 -14.12 -6.39 11.87
N ASN A 88 -14.40 -7.29 10.92
CA ASN A 88 -14.80 -6.97 9.54
C ASN A 88 -13.79 -6.08 8.79
N ALA A 89 -12.54 -6.02 9.23
CA ALA A 89 -11.46 -5.43 8.45
C ALA A 89 -11.10 -6.43 7.34
N VAL A 90 -11.91 -6.44 6.28
CA VAL A 90 -11.56 -7.15 5.04
C VAL A 90 -10.26 -6.54 4.57
N ALA A 91 -9.22 -7.36 4.38
CA ALA A 91 -8.04 -6.91 3.66
C ALA A 91 -8.53 -6.47 2.27
N ASN A 92 -8.74 -5.17 2.11
CA ASN A 92 -8.62 -4.47 0.86
C ASN A 92 -7.17 -4.04 0.89
N VAL A 93 -6.28 -4.64 0.09
CA VAL A 93 -4.87 -4.22 0.02
C VAL A 93 -4.86 -2.72 -0.34
N PRO A 94 -4.71 -1.78 0.60
CA PRO A 94 -4.65 -0.40 0.22
C PRO A 94 -3.21 -0.18 -0.19
N ILE A 95 -3.05 0.25 -1.42
CA ILE A 95 -1.77 0.74 -1.87
C ILE A 95 -1.79 2.25 -1.59
N ASP A 96 -1.95 2.60 -0.31
CA ASP A 96 -1.85 3.98 0.14
C ASP A 96 -0.39 4.43 0.08
N ASP A 97 -0.24 5.69 -0.32
CA ASP A 97 1.04 6.37 -0.36
C ASP A 97 1.64 6.37 1.06
N GLY A 98 2.93 6.07 1.17
CA GLY A 98 3.54 5.96 2.49
C GLY A 98 4.91 5.31 2.50
N THR A 99 5.53 5.34 3.67
CA THR A 99 6.78 4.63 3.94
C THR A 99 6.55 3.63 5.06
N TYR A 100 6.81 2.37 4.76
CA TYR A 100 6.69 1.27 5.69
C TYR A 100 8.08 0.77 6.07
N GLU A 101 8.30 0.52 7.35
CA GLU A 101 9.47 -0.17 7.87
C GLU A 101 9.18 -1.67 7.96
N LEU A 102 10.14 -2.49 7.54
CA LEU A 102 10.09 -3.93 7.78
C LEU A 102 10.36 -4.21 9.26
N VAL A 103 9.36 -4.72 9.96
CA VAL A 103 9.50 -5.09 11.37
C VAL A 103 9.98 -6.53 11.49
N TYR A 104 9.43 -7.44 10.70
CA TYR A 104 9.78 -8.86 10.74
C TYR A 104 9.70 -9.48 9.36
N SER A 105 10.58 -10.43 9.08
CA SER A 105 10.50 -11.33 7.94
C SER A 105 10.85 -12.76 8.35
N SER A 106 10.04 -13.72 7.92
CA SER A 106 10.40 -15.14 8.04
C SER A 106 11.35 -15.62 6.92
N SER A 107 11.69 -14.76 5.95
CA SER A 107 12.60 -15.13 4.86
C SER A 107 14.02 -15.34 5.39
N THR A 108 14.53 -16.55 5.17
CA THR A 108 15.82 -16.99 5.70
C THR A 108 17.01 -16.75 4.78
N ASN A 109 16.82 -16.21 3.55
CA ASN A 109 17.86 -15.70 2.63
C ASN A 109 17.40 -15.55 1.16
N THR A 110 16.14 -15.83 0.83
CA THR A 110 15.65 -15.74 -0.56
C THR A 110 15.04 -14.36 -0.84
N SER A 111 15.22 -13.86 -2.07
CA SER A 111 14.73 -12.55 -2.54
C SER A 111 13.20 -12.50 -2.74
N ALA A 112 12.44 -13.20 -1.91
CA ALA A 112 11.00 -13.42 -2.00
C ALA A 112 10.17 -12.16 -1.64
N GLY A 113 10.60 -10.99 -2.11
CA GLY A 113 10.05 -9.69 -1.74
C GLY A 113 10.94 -8.86 -0.83
N LYS A 114 11.94 -9.48 -0.20
CA LYS A 114 13.05 -8.80 0.46
C LYS A 114 14.16 -8.48 -0.56
N LEU A 115 14.79 -7.32 -0.40
CA LEU A 115 16.06 -6.99 -1.05
C LEU A 115 17.14 -7.94 -0.52
N GLY A 116 17.27 -9.12 -1.15
CA GLY A 116 18.31 -10.10 -0.85
C GLY A 116 18.41 -10.49 0.65
N PRO A 117 19.61 -10.91 1.13
CA PRO A 117 19.86 -11.25 2.52
C PRO A 117 20.01 -10.00 3.42
N PHE A 118 19.67 -8.79 2.94
CA PHE A 118 20.04 -7.57 3.63
C PHE A 118 19.17 -7.34 4.88
N VAL A 119 19.83 -7.05 6.00
CA VAL A 119 19.22 -6.85 7.33
C VAL A 119 19.41 -5.40 7.76
N GLY A 120 18.54 -4.92 8.65
CA GLY A 120 18.62 -3.56 9.21
C GLY A 120 17.42 -2.69 8.84
N GLU A 121 17.68 -1.42 8.49
CA GLU A 121 16.62 -0.50 8.07
C GLU A 121 16.21 -0.82 6.63
N VAL A 122 15.18 -1.67 6.51
CA VAL A 122 14.53 -1.99 5.25
C VAL A 122 13.24 -1.19 5.19
N LEU A 123 13.16 -0.27 4.23
CA LEU A 123 12.00 0.57 3.99
C LEU A 123 11.29 0.11 2.72
N GLN A 124 9.97 0.17 2.71
CA GLN A 124 9.14 0.03 1.53
C GLN A 124 8.40 1.35 1.31
N VAL A 125 8.73 2.03 0.24
CA VAL A 125 8.17 3.32 -0.13
C VAL A 125 7.15 3.12 -1.25
N PHE A 126 5.95 3.62 -1.05
CA PHE A 126 4.91 3.75 -2.07
C PHE A 126 4.91 5.21 -2.54
N PRO A 127 5.62 5.52 -3.64
CA PRO A 127 5.62 6.85 -4.21
C PRO A 127 4.24 7.21 -4.77
N SER A 128 3.97 8.51 -4.85
CA SER A 128 2.75 9.02 -5.46
C SER A 128 2.66 8.56 -6.93
N PRO A 129 1.46 8.20 -7.44
CA PRO A 129 1.30 7.80 -8.84
C PRO A 129 1.63 8.91 -9.85
N ASP A 130 1.67 10.17 -9.39
CA ASP A 130 2.02 11.32 -10.23
C ASP A 130 3.53 11.53 -10.38
N ASP A 131 4.35 10.74 -9.70
CA ASP A 131 5.80 10.78 -9.83
C ASP A 131 6.24 10.28 -11.23
N GLU A 132 7.08 11.06 -11.89
CA GLU A 132 7.57 10.77 -13.24
C GLU A 132 8.39 9.46 -13.28
N GLU A 133 9.15 9.15 -12.22
CA GLU A 133 9.88 7.89 -12.12
C GLU A 133 8.92 6.68 -12.09
N VAL A 134 7.77 6.84 -11.44
CA VAL A 134 6.75 5.80 -11.32
C VAL A 134 6.12 5.49 -12.67
N ARG A 135 5.82 6.53 -13.46
CA ARG A 135 5.30 6.36 -14.83
C ARG A 135 6.34 5.68 -15.73
N ALA A 136 7.59 6.09 -15.65
CA ALA A 136 8.69 5.47 -16.40
C ALA A 136 8.89 3.98 -16.04
N LEU A 137 8.78 3.62 -14.75
CA LEU A 137 8.86 2.22 -14.31
C LEU A 137 7.68 1.38 -14.81
N ALA A 138 6.47 1.94 -14.79
CA ALA A 138 5.27 1.27 -15.31
C ALA A 138 5.36 1.05 -16.83
N GLU A 139 5.84 2.04 -17.58
CA GLU A 139 6.12 1.92 -19.01
C GLU A 139 7.20 0.88 -19.30
N GLN A 140 8.29 0.88 -18.51
CA GLN A 140 9.35 -0.10 -18.63
C GLN A 140 8.85 -1.53 -18.40
N ALA A 141 8.01 -1.74 -17.39
CA ALA A 141 7.39 -3.04 -17.11
C ALA A 141 6.52 -3.52 -18.29
N ASN A 142 5.74 -2.62 -18.87
CA ASN A 142 4.88 -2.92 -20.03
C ASN A 142 5.66 -3.17 -21.32
N SER A 143 6.73 -2.42 -21.59
CA SER A 143 7.55 -2.56 -22.80
C SER A 143 8.23 -3.92 -22.94
N LYS A 144 8.41 -4.63 -21.82
CA LYS A 144 9.15 -5.89 -21.77
C LYS A 144 8.24 -7.13 -21.67
N SER A 145 6.93 -6.95 -21.49
CA SER A 145 6.01 -8.07 -21.32
C SER A 145 5.18 -8.30 -22.58
N ASP A 146 5.12 -9.54 -23.06
CA ASP A 146 4.26 -9.96 -24.18
C ASP A 146 2.76 -9.77 -23.88
N LYS A 147 2.42 -9.63 -22.59
CA LYS A 147 1.08 -9.28 -22.11
C LYS A 147 1.15 -7.97 -21.33
N PRO A 148 0.26 -6.99 -21.60
CA PRO A 148 0.24 -5.76 -20.82
C PRO A 148 0.06 -6.10 -19.34
N VAL A 149 0.97 -5.59 -18.50
CA VAL A 149 0.81 -5.63 -17.05
C VAL A 149 -0.06 -4.43 -16.71
N ASN A 150 -1.25 -4.65 -16.17
CA ASN A 150 -2.09 -3.56 -15.66
C ASN A 150 -1.44 -3.02 -14.38
N VAL A 151 -0.42 -2.20 -14.53
CA VAL A 151 0.31 -1.59 -13.41
C VAL A 151 -0.65 -0.63 -12.72
N GLU A 152 -1.01 -0.94 -11.48
CA GLU A 152 -1.84 -0.06 -10.67
C GLU A 152 -0.96 0.90 -9.86
N ARG A 153 0.16 0.38 -9.34
CA ARG A 153 1.09 1.12 -8.49
C ARG A 153 2.51 0.58 -8.63
N THR A 154 3.44 1.33 -8.05
CA THR A 154 4.82 0.90 -7.87
C THR A 154 5.20 1.02 -6.41
N TYR A 155 6.22 0.27 -6.01
CA TYR A 155 6.87 0.48 -4.73
C TYR A 155 8.37 0.28 -4.88
N ARG A 156 9.11 0.87 -3.94
CA ARG A 156 10.55 0.75 -3.84
C ARG A 156 10.92 0.21 -2.48
N ASN A 157 11.52 -0.98 -2.44
CA ASN A 157 12.22 -1.41 -1.24
C ASN A 157 13.58 -0.72 -1.21
N ILE A 158 14.03 -0.25 -0.05
CA ILE A 158 15.30 0.45 0.16
C ILE A 158 15.99 -0.17 1.36
N VAL A 159 17.28 -0.49 1.22
CA VAL A 159 18.13 -0.91 2.33
C VAL A 159 19.37 -0.04 2.39
N ASN A 160 19.65 0.51 3.57
CA ASN A 160 20.85 1.29 3.85
C ASN A 160 21.88 0.42 4.56
N LEU A 161 23.05 0.26 3.92
CA LEU A 161 24.17 -0.52 4.42
C LEU A 161 25.30 0.43 4.84
N PHE A 162 26.09 0.00 5.84
CA PHE A 162 27.28 0.73 6.32
C PHE A 162 26.98 2.19 6.70
N GLY A 163 25.92 2.43 7.48
CA GLY A 163 25.53 3.78 7.89
C GLY A 163 24.98 4.67 6.75
N GLY A 164 24.60 4.05 5.63
CA GLY A 164 24.12 4.73 4.43
C GLY A 164 25.20 5.01 3.40
N LEU A 165 26.41 4.46 3.53
CA LEU A 165 27.43 4.55 2.48
C LEU A 165 26.96 3.85 1.20
N LEU A 166 26.32 2.70 1.33
CA LEU A 166 25.72 1.96 0.21
C LEU A 166 24.21 1.85 0.44
N THR A 167 23.44 2.29 -0.54
CA THR A 167 21.99 2.11 -0.60
C THR A 167 21.68 1.15 -1.73
N VAL A 168 20.85 0.15 -1.43
CA VAL A 168 20.31 -0.78 -2.43
C VAL A 168 18.82 -0.54 -2.52
N SER A 169 18.30 -0.34 -3.72
CA SER A 169 16.88 -0.14 -3.98
C SER A 169 16.35 -1.19 -4.94
N LEU A 170 15.16 -1.71 -4.70
CA LEU A 170 14.46 -2.66 -5.57
C LEU A 170 13.12 -2.05 -5.96
N ASP A 171 13.01 -1.69 -7.22
CA ASP A 171 11.78 -1.17 -7.79
C ASP A 171 10.90 -2.32 -8.24
N ALA A 172 9.61 -2.22 -7.93
CA ALA A 172 8.60 -3.18 -8.34
C ALA A 172 7.33 -2.49 -8.81
N VAL A 173 6.65 -3.11 -9.75
CA VAL A 173 5.27 -2.77 -10.12
C VAL A 173 4.32 -3.78 -9.48
N LEU A 174 3.11 -3.34 -9.18
CA LEU A 174 2.08 -4.21 -8.63
C LEU A 174 0.73 -4.04 -9.34
N THR A 175 -0.03 -5.13 -9.34
CA THR A 175 -1.40 -5.22 -9.84
C THR A 175 -2.27 -5.85 -8.77
N VAL A 176 -3.48 -5.34 -8.56
CA VAL A 176 -4.42 -5.96 -7.62
C VAL A 176 -5.09 -7.12 -8.32
N ARG A 177 -4.93 -8.31 -7.75
CA ARG A 177 -5.56 -9.52 -8.28
C ARG A 177 -6.97 -9.68 -7.71
N ASP A 178 -7.09 -9.51 -6.40
CA ASP A 178 -8.33 -9.58 -5.64
C ASP A 178 -8.20 -8.75 -4.36
N ALA A 179 -9.19 -8.82 -3.46
CA ALA A 179 -9.22 -8.02 -2.24
C ALA A 179 -7.94 -8.20 -1.38
N GLU A 180 -7.44 -9.44 -1.30
CA GLU A 180 -6.34 -9.81 -0.40
C GLU A 180 -5.02 -10.02 -1.14
N THR A 181 -5.03 -10.14 -2.47
CA THR A 181 -3.86 -10.58 -3.24
C THR A 181 -3.39 -9.52 -4.21
N ILE A 182 -2.08 -9.26 -4.20
CA ILE A 182 -1.40 -8.45 -5.22
C ILE A 182 -0.39 -9.28 -5.98
N ASP A 183 -0.36 -9.07 -7.29
CA ASP A 183 0.71 -9.50 -8.15
C ASP A 183 1.85 -8.47 -8.10
N VAL A 184 3.08 -8.96 -8.00
CA VAL A 184 4.29 -8.14 -7.81
C VAL A 184 5.31 -8.55 -8.85
N TYR A 185 5.83 -7.58 -9.60
CA TYR A 185 6.87 -7.80 -10.60
C TYR A 185 8.04 -6.87 -10.34
N PHE A 186 9.24 -7.45 -10.22
CA PHE A 186 10.45 -6.67 -10.00
C PHE A 186 10.93 -6.06 -11.32
N VAL A 187 11.29 -4.78 -11.29
CA VAL A 187 11.73 -4.04 -12.47
C VAL A 187 13.25 -3.96 -12.52
N GLN A 188 13.87 -3.47 -11.45
CA GLN A 188 15.32 -3.31 -11.37
C GLN A 188 15.81 -3.25 -9.92
N THR A 189 17.09 -3.57 -9.74
CA THR A 189 17.84 -3.23 -8.53
C THR A 189 18.79 -2.07 -8.84
N THR A 190 18.78 -1.03 -8.02
CA THR A 190 19.71 0.11 -8.11
C THR A 190 20.65 0.09 -6.91
N PHE A 191 21.94 0.25 -7.18
CA PHE A 191 22.97 0.42 -6.15
C PHE A 191 23.48 1.85 -6.23
N SER A 192 23.55 2.51 -5.08
CA SER A 192 23.94 3.91 -4.98
C SER A 192 24.79 4.17 -3.75
N LEU A 193 25.69 5.15 -3.84
CA LEU A 193 26.53 5.60 -2.74
C LEU A 193 25.96 6.85 -2.09
N ASN A 194 26.40 7.10 -0.85
CA ASN A 194 26.07 8.29 -0.08
C ASN A 194 24.57 8.53 0.04
N ARG A 195 23.87 7.55 0.62
CA ARG A 195 22.42 7.59 0.91
C ARG A 195 21.57 7.82 -0.33
N GLY A 196 21.92 7.17 -1.44
CA GLY A 196 21.19 7.30 -2.68
C GLY A 196 21.66 8.41 -3.62
N ALA A 197 22.56 9.30 -3.18
CA ALA A 197 22.92 10.48 -3.95
C ALA A 197 23.70 10.17 -5.25
N ILE A 198 24.47 9.08 -5.27
CA ILE A 198 25.34 8.74 -6.42
C ILE A 198 24.96 7.36 -6.94
N PRO A 199 24.19 7.23 -8.04
CA PRO A 199 23.92 5.93 -8.63
C PRO A 199 25.21 5.30 -9.17
N VAL A 200 25.47 4.05 -8.78
CA VAL A 200 26.65 3.27 -9.22
C VAL A 200 26.27 2.34 -10.35
N THR A 201 25.21 1.56 -10.17
CA THR A 201 24.76 0.60 -11.18
C THR A 201 23.26 0.31 -11.04
N ARG A 202 22.66 -0.08 -12.15
CA ARG A 202 21.28 -0.55 -12.26
C ARG A 202 21.29 -1.91 -12.91
N GLN A 203 20.64 -2.87 -12.27
CA GLN A 203 20.48 -4.22 -12.76
C GLN A 203 18.99 -4.48 -13.05
N PRO A 204 18.57 -4.49 -14.32
CA PRO A 204 17.18 -4.81 -14.66
C PRO A 204 16.89 -6.29 -14.38
N PHE A 205 15.64 -6.59 -14.03
CA PHE A 205 15.12 -7.94 -14.01
C PHE A 205 14.52 -8.32 -15.37
N ASP A 206 14.43 -9.63 -15.61
CA ASP A 206 13.65 -10.14 -16.72
C ASP A 206 12.17 -9.81 -16.52
N PRO A 207 11.46 -9.41 -17.59
CA PRO A 207 10.01 -9.30 -17.55
C PRO A 207 9.41 -10.62 -17.08
N LEU A 208 8.38 -10.53 -16.23
CA LEU A 208 7.72 -11.67 -15.56
C LEU A 208 8.46 -12.27 -14.36
N ARG A 209 9.64 -11.77 -13.97
CA ARG A 209 10.23 -12.14 -12.67
C ARG A 209 9.44 -11.48 -11.54
N GLY A 210 8.50 -12.23 -11.01
CA GLY A 210 7.56 -11.76 -10.00
C GLY A 210 6.94 -12.90 -9.20
N GLY A 211 6.00 -12.54 -8.35
CA GLY A 211 5.22 -13.46 -7.54
C GLY A 211 3.93 -12.77 -7.11
N TYR A 212 3.27 -13.32 -6.10
CA TYR A 212 2.13 -12.67 -5.48
C TYR A 212 2.34 -12.58 -3.97
N TRP A 213 1.75 -11.56 -3.38
CA TRP A 213 1.65 -11.41 -1.93
C TRP A 213 0.17 -11.40 -1.54
N LYS A 214 -0.13 -12.13 -0.47
CA LYS A 214 -1.42 -12.08 0.21
C LYS A 214 -1.31 -11.15 1.42
N CYS A 215 -2.18 -10.15 1.53
CA CYS A 215 -2.32 -9.27 2.68
C CYS A 215 -3.40 -9.82 3.61
N SER A 216 -3.02 -10.21 4.82
CA SER A 216 -3.95 -10.69 5.85
C SER A 216 -4.29 -9.61 6.88
N VAL A 217 -3.41 -8.61 7.02
CA VAL A 217 -3.61 -7.47 7.90
C VAL A 217 -3.24 -6.23 7.11
N ASN A 218 -4.12 -5.24 7.10
CA ASN A 218 -3.78 -3.87 6.78
C ASN A 218 -4.59 -2.95 7.70
N GLU A 219 -3.99 -2.53 8.80
CA GLU A 219 -4.72 -1.86 9.85
C GLU A 219 -3.85 -1.04 10.78
N SER A 220 -4.29 0.17 11.16
CA SER A 220 -3.59 1.05 12.11
C SER A 220 -2.11 1.25 11.77
N GLY A 221 -1.79 1.37 10.49
CA GLY A 221 -0.41 1.49 9.99
C GLY A 221 0.36 0.15 9.92
N TRP A 222 -0.21 -0.98 10.32
CA TRP A 222 0.43 -2.29 10.25
C TRP A 222 -0.02 -3.08 9.03
N ARG A 223 0.90 -3.83 8.43
CA ARG A 223 0.57 -4.81 7.41
C ARG A 223 1.22 -6.16 7.68
N VAL A 224 0.51 -7.22 7.33
CA VAL A 224 1.06 -8.59 7.26
C VAL A 224 0.87 -9.08 5.83
N LEU A 225 2.00 -9.41 5.19
CA LEU A 225 2.07 -9.88 3.82
C LEU A 225 2.68 -11.27 3.79
N THR A 226 2.05 -12.20 3.09
CA THR A 226 2.57 -13.55 2.84
C THR A 226 2.88 -13.70 1.37
N ALA A 227 4.15 -13.89 1.02
CA ALA A 227 4.55 -14.16 -0.34
C ALA A 227 4.18 -15.59 -0.78
N ASN A 228 4.09 -15.80 -2.09
CA ASN A 228 3.85 -17.10 -2.71
C ASN A 228 4.80 -18.23 -2.28
N THR A 229 5.98 -17.89 -1.74
CA THR A 229 6.94 -18.85 -1.17
C THR A 229 6.67 -19.20 0.30
N GLY A 230 5.59 -18.69 0.89
CA GLY A 230 5.25 -18.85 2.31
C GLY A 230 6.00 -17.91 3.26
N ASN A 231 6.81 -16.99 2.74
CA ASN A 231 7.52 -16.01 3.56
C ASN A 231 6.55 -14.92 4.03
N VAL A 232 6.57 -14.65 5.33
CA VAL A 232 5.75 -13.63 5.99
C VAL A 232 6.59 -12.37 6.21
N PHE A 233 5.96 -11.22 5.97
CA PHE A 233 6.52 -9.90 6.17
C PHE A 233 5.56 -9.07 7.01
N VAL A 234 6.06 -8.53 8.12
CA VAL A 234 5.32 -7.58 8.96
C VAL A 234 5.90 -6.20 8.73
N LEU A 235 5.04 -5.27 8.33
CA LEU A 235 5.40 -3.91 7.98
C LEU A 235 4.70 -2.93 8.91
N LYS A 236 5.35 -1.81 9.25
CA LYS A 236 4.78 -0.72 10.03
C LYS A 236 4.97 0.61 9.30
N ASN A 237 3.89 1.36 9.12
CA ASN A 237 3.93 2.70 8.54
C ASN A 237 4.72 3.64 9.48
N LYS A 238 5.70 4.37 8.95
CA LYS A 238 6.52 5.31 9.73
C LYS A 238 5.79 6.61 10.09
N ASN A 239 4.65 6.88 9.44
CA ASN A 239 3.90 8.13 9.59
C ASN A 239 2.69 8.01 10.53
N VAL A 240 2.50 6.85 11.18
CA VAL A 240 1.41 6.55 12.13
C VAL A 240 2.02 6.25 13.49
#